data_AF-A0AAW1MJY6-F1
#
_entry.id   AF-A0AAW1MJY6-F1
#
_cell.length_a   1.000
_cell.length_b   1.000
_cell.length_c   1.000
_cell.angle_alpha   90.00
_cell.angle_beta   90.00
_cell.angle_gamma   90.00
#
_symmetry.space_group_name_H-M   'P 1'
#
loop_
_entity.id
_entity.type
_entity.pdbx_description
1 polymer ?
#
loop_
_entity_poly.entity_id
_entity_poly.type
_entity_poly.pdbx_seq_one_letter_code
_entity_poly.pdbx_strand_id
1 'polypeptide(L)' 'MDAIEGMRVALGPIKILQYTLQGLFHPARKVRDVYWKIYNSLYIGGQDALVAGYPRINNDPKNQYIRYDLDYVL' A
#
# COMPACT_ATOMS: atom_id res chain seq x y z
N MET A 1 15.51 -3.41 8.54
CA MET A 1 14.06 -3.55 8.27
C MET A 1 13.26 -3.46 9.56
N ASP A 2 13.80 -3.99 10.65
CA ASP A 2 13.14 -4.05 11.97
C ASP A 2 12.66 -2.68 12.50
N ALA A 3 13.40 -1.61 12.23
CA ALA A 3 12.95 -0.26 12.59
C ALA A 3 11.67 0.16 11.84
N ILE A 4 11.52 -0.23 10.57
CA ILE A 4 10.32 0.05 9.78
C ILE A 4 9.12 -0.73 10.33
N GLU A 5 9.36 -1.97 10.77
CA GLU A 5 8.33 -2.80 11.40
C GLU A 5 7.89 -2.22 12.76
N GLY A 6 8.84 -1.72 13.57
CA GLY A 6 8.53 -1.00 14.80
C GLY A 6 7.70 0.28 14.54
N MET A 7 8.10 1.06 13.53
CA MET A 7 7.35 2.25 13.10
C MET A 7 5.95 1.91 12.57
N ARG A 8 5.78 0.76 11.90
CA ARG A 8 4.46 0.29 11.43
C ARG A 8 3.49 0.11 12.58
N VAL A 9 3.94 -0.49 13.69
CA VAL A 9 3.11 -0.70 14.88
C VAL A 9 2.85 0.62 15.62
N ALA A 10 3.88 1.47 15.76
CA ALA A 10 3.77 2.72 16.51
C ALA A 10 2.97 3.82 15.78
N LEU A 11 3.16 3.99 14.47
CA LEU A 11 2.53 5.04 13.66
C LEU A 11 1.30 4.55 12.88
N GLY A 12 1.14 3.24 12.78
CA GLY A 12 0.12 2.59 11.97
C GLY A 12 0.61 2.24 10.55
N PRO A 13 0.05 1.17 9.96
CA PRO A 13 0.50 0.66 8.66
C PRO A 13 0.18 1.60 7.48
N ILE A 14 -0.86 2.44 7.59
CA ILE A 14 -1.25 3.39 6.54
C ILE A 14 -0.16 4.42 6.29
N LYS A 15 0.52 4.92 7.33
CA LYS A 15 1.62 5.88 7.13
C LYS A 15 2.81 5.26 6.41
N ILE A 16 3.20 4.06 6.79
CA ILE A 16 4.30 3.38 6.09
C ILE A 16 3.91 3.03 4.66
N LEU A 17 2.64 2.64 4.41
CA LEU A 17 2.11 2.43 3.06
C LEU A 17 2.26 3.69 2.20
N GLN A 18 1.92 4.87 2.71
CA GLN A 18 2.05 6.15 1.98
C GLN A 18 3.50 6.39 1.49
N TYR A 19 4.50 6.11 2.31
CA TYR A 19 5.92 6.21 1.90
C TYR A 19 6.35 5.09 0.95
N THR A 20 5.71 3.92 1.03
CA THR A 20 6.07 2.76 0.22
C THR A 20 5.51 2.84 -1.21
N LEU A 21 4.36 3.49 -1.41
CA LEU A 21 3.68 3.55 -2.72
C LEU A 21 4.56 4.13 -3.85
N GLN A 22 5.41 5.13 -3.55
CA GLN A 22 6.24 5.81 -4.55
C GLN A 22 7.27 4.88 -5.24
N GLY A 23 7.71 3.83 -4.55
CA GLY A 23 8.76 2.93 -5.07
C GLY A 23 8.25 1.61 -5.63
N LEU A 24 6.98 1.26 -5.42
CA LEU A 24 6.42 -0.02 -5.86
C LEU A 24 6.46 -0.21 -7.39
N PHE A 25 6.09 0.83 -8.14
CA PHE A 25 6.07 0.80 -9.61
C PHE A 25 7.18 1.65 -10.24
N HIS A 26 8.21 2.00 -9.48
CA HIS A 26 9.35 2.77 -9.97
C HIS A 26 10.04 2.07 -11.17
N PRO A 27 10.51 2.75 -12.22
CA PRO A 27 11.06 2.11 -13.43
C PRO A 27 12.34 1.29 -13.19
N ALA A 28 13.17 1.69 -12.22
CA ALA A 28 14.38 0.96 -11.86
C ALA A 28 14.10 -0.31 -11.04
N ARG A 29 14.58 -1.47 -11.49
CA ARG A 29 14.41 -2.77 -10.82
C ARG A 29 14.92 -2.74 -9.37
N LYS A 30 16.13 -2.23 -9.14
CA LYS A 30 16.75 -2.17 -7.80
C LYS A 30 15.89 -1.42 -6.77
N VAL A 31 15.14 -0.40 -7.20
CA VAL A 31 14.24 0.34 -6.33
C VAL A 31 13.03 -0.52 -5.99
N ARG A 32 12.40 -1.13 -7.01
CA ARG A 32 11.26 -2.01 -6.82
C ARG A 32 11.58 -3.17 -5.87
N ASP A 33 12.73 -3.81 -6.03
CA ASP A 33 13.13 -4.96 -5.22
C ASP A 33 13.10 -4.64 -3.70
N VAL A 34 13.55 -3.44 -3.32
CA VAL A 34 13.55 -2.98 -1.92
C VAL A 34 12.14 -2.59 -1.46
N TYR A 35 11.40 -1.83 -2.28
CA TYR A 35 10.08 -1.34 -1.91
C TYR A 35 9.03 -2.45 -1.84
N TRP A 36 9.08 -3.43 -2.74
CA TRP A 36 8.23 -4.62 -2.66
C TRP A 36 8.53 -5.43 -1.41
N LYS A 37 9.80 -5.50 -0.98
CA LYS A 37 10.15 -6.15 0.28
C LYS A 37 9.51 -5.47 1.50
N ILE A 38 9.50 -4.13 1.53
CA ILE A 38 8.84 -3.35 2.57
C ILE A 38 7.33 -3.57 2.54
N TYR A 39 6.72 -3.52 1.35
CA TYR A 39 5.29 -3.78 1.17
C TYR A 39 4.88 -5.18 1.63
N ASN A 40 5.69 -6.21 1.35
CA ASN A 40 5.42 -7.56 1.80
C ASN A 40 5.38 -7.67 3.33
N SER A 41 6.30 -6.99 4.03
CA SER A 41 6.29 -6.90 5.50
C SER A 41 5.02 -6.24 6.02
N LEU A 42 4.62 -5.11 5.42
CA LEU A 42 3.39 -4.39 5.77
C LEU A 42 2.15 -5.27 5.59
N TYR A 43 2.09 -5.96 4.45
CA TYR A 43 0.97 -6.82 4.09
C TYR A 43 0.79 -7.96 5.09
N ILE A 44 1.88 -8.64 5.47
CA ILE A 44 1.85 -9.70 6.48
C ILE A 44 1.48 -9.14 7.86
N GLY A 45 2.01 -7.97 8.23
CA GLY A 45 1.86 -7.41 9.58
C GLY A 45 0.49 -6.77 9.88
N GLY A 46 -0.33 -6.47 8.87
CA GLY A 46 -1.58 -5.74 9.09
C GLY A 46 -2.44 -5.59 7.84
N GLN A 47 -2.68 -6.68 7.12
CA GLN A 47 -3.44 -6.71 5.87
C GLN A 47 -4.80 -5.99 5.95
N ASP A 48 -5.59 -6.27 6.99
CA ASP A 48 -6.94 -5.72 7.15
C ASP A 48 -6.93 -4.18 7.24
N ALA A 49 -5.99 -3.64 8.02
CA ALA A 49 -5.81 -2.19 8.17
C ALA A 49 -5.39 -1.48 6.87
N LEU A 50 -4.82 -2.20 5.88
CA LEU A 50 -4.45 -1.60 4.59
C LEU A 50 -5.66 -1.31 3.71
N VAL A 51 -6.80 -1.99 3.91
CA VAL A 51 -8.01 -1.80 3.08
C VAL A 51 -8.46 -0.34 3.07
N ALA A 52 -8.42 0.32 4.22
CA ALA A 52 -8.74 1.74 4.36
C ALA A 52 -7.64 2.69 3.84
N GLY A 53 -6.41 2.20 3.70
CA GLY A 53 -5.24 2.99 3.28
C GLY A 53 -4.92 2.95 1.79
N TYR A 54 -5.47 2.01 1.02
CA TYR A 54 -5.17 1.89 -0.41
C TYR A 54 -5.66 3.11 -1.20
N PRO A 55 -4.81 3.69 -2.07
CA PRO A 55 -5.22 4.81 -2.91
C PRO A 55 -6.29 4.39 -3.92
N ARG A 56 -7.12 5.35 -4.32
CA ARG A 56 -8.09 5.13 -5.40
C ARG A 56 -7.34 5.08 -6.73
N ILE A 57 -7.53 3.99 -7.47
CA ILE A 57 -7.00 3.81 -8.83
C ILE A 57 -8.19 3.88 -9.78
N ASN A 58 -8.10 4.76 -10.78
CA ASN A 58 -9.16 4.91 -11.78
C ASN A 58 -9.20 3.71 -12.72
N ASN A 59 -10.39 3.39 -13.22
CA ASN A 59 -10.57 2.34 -14.22
C ASN A 59 -9.82 2.69 -15.51
N ASP A 60 -9.41 1.65 -16.25
CA ASP A 60 -8.93 1.78 -17.62
C ASP A 60 -9.96 1.18 -18.59
N PRO A 61 -9.77 1.29 -19.93
CA PRO A 61 -10.74 0.75 -20.90
C PRO A 61 -10.95 -0.77 -20.84
N LYS A 62 -10.03 -1.52 -20.23
CA LYS A 62 -10.04 -2.98 -20.15
C LYS A 62 -10.46 -3.50 -18.78
N ASN A 63 -10.23 -2.73 -17.72
CA ASN A 63 -10.28 -3.18 -16.33
C ASN A 63 -11.00 -2.18 -15.42
N GLN A 64 -11.77 -2.73 -14.47
CA GLN A 64 -12.40 -1.98 -13.40
C GLN A 64 -11.56 -2.12 -12.12
N TYR A 65 -11.03 -1.01 -11.60
CA TYR A 65 -10.16 -0.95 -10.43
C TYR A 65 -10.78 -0.21 -9.24
N ILE A 66 -11.85 0.57 -9.45
CA ILE A 66 -12.54 1.31 -8.40
C ILE A 66 -13.31 0.35 -7.49
N ARG A 67 -13.26 0.60 -6.17
CA ARG A 67 -14.02 -0.12 -5.15
C ARG A 67 -15.28 0.67 -4.80
N TYR A 68 -16.34 0.49 -5.58
CA TYR A 68 -17.58 1.29 -5.48
C TYR A 68 -18.29 1.14 -4.13
N ASP A 69 -18.13 0.01 -3.44
CA ASP A 69 -18.77 -0.21 -2.13
C ASP A 69 -18.29 0.77 -1.06
N LEU A 70 -17.11 1.38 -1.25
CA LEU A 70 -16.56 2.39 -0.34
C LEU A 70 -17.06 3.81 -0.64
N ASP A 71 -17.81 4.00 -1.74
CA ASP A 71 -18.36 5.31 -2.15
C ASP A 71 -19.83 5.51 -1.72
N TYR A 72 -20.47 4.48 -1.14
CA TYR A 72 -21.86 4.62 -0.68
C TYR A 72 -21.97 5.67 0.44
N VAL A 73 -22.94 6.56 0.29
CA VAL A 73 -23.35 7.53 1.31
C VAL A 73 -24.85 7.32 1.53
N LEU A 74 -25.23 7.02 2.77
CA LEU A 74 -26.62 6.81 3.18
C LEU A 74 -27.28 8.13 3.60
#